data_AF-A0A1G6Y1X2-F1
#
_entry.id   AF-A0A1G6Y1X2-F1
#
_cell.length_a   1.000
_cell.length_b   1.000
_cell.length_c   1.000
_cell.angle_alpha   90.00
_cell.angle_beta   90.00
_cell.angle_gamma   90.00
#
_symmetry.space_group_name_H-M   'P 1'
#
loop_
_entity.id
_entity.type
_entity.pdbx_description
1 polymer ?
#
loop_
_entity_poly.entity_id
_entity_poly.type
_entity_poly.pdbx_seq_one_letter_code
_entity_poly.pdbx_strand_id
1 'polypeptide(L)'
;MKIRHSNVLCWLMDPAGNHNLGPYFAKKIIAKVFTNPANTEDEDKLSNYDVLEISSHPYHDLTVYKELQTSNRKRIDLLAVSDSHKIVLLIENKYWSGESEGQLEEYIEYTRSVYGGYKIIPVFLTLRDEEPTHEDYLMLGYSDVLAILQQLLETRKEYMNAHIHSFISYYTDILEDQLVENEKLNATGMDLYRNHKEAIDLLYSLRQGPADGDQLLFSTYQRHKETVDFIKSVGDSILKEAFLKFARKQRWPEHLYTAHFRVPHFLEESWFTHYGESDLRKSWWMNRGLIAWFERAGDRLKLRAEVGPLEHELRVRLLLGLAARGLDIKEQAYEESSQYTRIYMDAESPESWEDVSELARVMERLYQKEAFQSLLRLTNEAVVYGEEGVQSRAAEGTPIEQAFRQLLEARDIRHYQIHRRLPNFAESEWTRFPDGYQLAEKYWLGYPLIAWFRSRNSTLRLIIEVGPLPSGKRNHFLSQLEAEGVPVRALSYEEGRRFTRIFSRAVPVGNIEDATELGEAMVRLMDSAEYCEMRGRIRRAIESL
;
A
#
# COMPACT_ATOMS: atom_id res chain seq x y z
N MET A 1 12.26 29.28 -22.72
CA MET A 1 13.02 28.58 -21.66
C MET A 1 13.23 27.10 -21.96
N LYS A 2 12.19 26.30 -22.29
CA LYS A 2 12.30 24.87 -22.68
C LYS A 2 13.47 24.53 -23.61
N ILE A 3 13.63 25.24 -24.73
CA ILE A 3 14.71 25.03 -25.72
C ILE A 3 16.11 25.11 -25.10
N ARG A 4 16.33 25.96 -24.09
CA ARG A 4 17.63 26.10 -23.42
C ARG A 4 17.99 24.83 -22.63
N HIS A 5 17.03 24.23 -21.94
CA HIS A 5 17.25 22.97 -21.22
C HIS A 5 17.45 21.80 -22.19
N SER A 6 16.67 21.73 -23.27
CA SER A 6 16.88 20.73 -24.32
C SER A 6 18.25 20.87 -24.99
N ASN A 7 18.80 22.09 -25.13
CA ASN A 7 20.17 22.30 -25.61
C ASN A 7 21.22 21.70 -24.66
N VAL A 8 21.08 21.96 -23.36
CA VAL A 8 22.02 21.44 -22.35
C VAL A 8 21.94 19.92 -22.27
N LEU A 9 20.74 19.35 -22.27
CA LEU A 9 20.53 17.90 -22.27
C LEU A 9 21.11 17.26 -23.53
N CYS A 10 20.82 17.82 -24.72
CA CYS A 10 21.36 17.32 -25.97
C CYS A 10 22.89 17.34 -25.96
N TRP A 11 23.48 18.41 -25.43
CA TRP A 11 24.92 18.55 -25.30
C TRP A 11 25.52 17.53 -24.33
N LEU A 12 24.90 17.27 -23.17
CA LEU A 12 25.37 16.29 -22.18
C LEU A 12 25.21 14.84 -22.65
N MET A 13 24.17 14.56 -23.43
CA MET A 13 23.85 13.22 -23.92
C MET A 13 24.79 12.76 -25.04
N ASP A 14 25.45 13.69 -25.75
CA ASP A 14 26.31 13.39 -26.90
C ASP A 14 27.69 12.85 -26.44
N PRO A 15 28.01 11.55 -26.63
CA PRO A 15 29.29 11.00 -26.20
C PRO A 15 30.50 11.61 -26.91
N ALA A 16 30.31 12.15 -28.12
CA ALA A 16 31.33 12.82 -28.93
C ALA A 16 31.35 14.34 -28.71
N GLY A 17 30.54 14.85 -27.79
CA GLY A 17 30.46 16.25 -27.44
C GLY A 17 31.76 16.80 -26.85
N ASN A 18 31.94 18.12 -26.97
CA ASN A 18 33.16 18.82 -26.51
C ASN A 18 33.31 18.92 -24.98
N HIS A 19 32.43 18.27 -24.20
CA HIS A 19 32.53 18.16 -22.75
C HIS A 19 33.47 17.05 -22.28
N ASN A 20 33.90 16.13 -23.16
CA ASN A 20 34.80 15.01 -22.86
C ASN A 20 34.32 14.08 -21.73
N LEU A 21 32.99 13.96 -21.56
CA LEU A 21 32.40 13.06 -20.55
C LEU A 21 32.13 11.66 -21.10
N GLY A 22 32.29 11.47 -22.42
CA GLY A 22 31.87 10.27 -23.12
C GLY A 22 30.39 9.98 -22.86
N PRO A 23 29.98 8.69 -22.83
CA PRO A 23 28.58 8.30 -22.67
C PRO A 23 28.08 8.34 -21.21
N TYR A 24 28.83 8.96 -20.29
CA TYR A 24 28.54 8.87 -18.85
C TYR A 24 27.12 9.37 -18.52
N PHE A 25 26.74 10.55 -19.00
CA PHE A 25 25.45 11.14 -18.70
C PHE A 25 24.31 10.31 -19.31
N ALA A 26 24.42 9.93 -20.59
CA ALA A 26 23.45 9.06 -21.25
C ALA A 26 23.25 7.73 -20.52
N LYS A 27 24.33 7.05 -20.10
CA LYS A 27 24.25 5.83 -19.30
C LYS A 27 23.53 6.03 -17.98
N LYS A 28 23.80 7.14 -17.30
CA LYS A 28 23.15 7.47 -16.02
C LYS A 28 21.67 7.77 -16.19
N ILE A 29 21.28 8.47 -17.27
CA ILE A 29 19.88 8.70 -17.62
C ILE A 29 19.17 7.37 -17.88
N ILE A 30 19.72 6.52 -18.75
CA ILE A 30 19.14 5.20 -19.06
C ILE A 30 18.99 4.35 -17.80
N ALA A 31 20.03 4.27 -16.98
CA ALA A 31 19.98 3.54 -15.71
C ALA A 31 18.90 4.12 -14.79
N LYS A 32 18.81 5.45 -14.66
CA LYS A 32 17.81 6.10 -13.81
C LYS A 32 16.38 5.83 -14.27
N VAL A 33 16.13 5.85 -15.57
CA VAL A 33 14.81 5.50 -16.14
C VAL A 33 14.35 4.11 -15.70
N PHE A 34 15.23 3.10 -15.77
CA PHE A 34 14.89 1.72 -15.38
C PHE A 34 14.88 1.46 -13.88
N THR A 35 15.54 2.30 -13.08
CA THR A 35 15.51 2.20 -11.61
C THR A 35 14.51 3.15 -10.95
N ASN A 36 13.77 3.95 -11.72
CA ASN A 36 12.81 4.89 -11.18
C ASN A 36 11.60 4.12 -10.62
N PRO A 37 11.26 4.26 -9.33
CA PRO A 37 10.13 3.56 -8.72
C PRO A 37 8.82 3.75 -9.48
N ALA A 38 8.60 4.92 -10.10
CA ALA A 38 7.40 5.22 -10.89
C ALA A 38 7.25 4.35 -12.16
N ASN A 39 8.34 3.73 -12.62
CA ASN A 39 8.36 2.86 -13.80
C ASN A 39 8.38 1.38 -13.45
N THR A 40 8.85 1.02 -12.25
CA THR A 40 9.04 -0.39 -11.85
C THR A 40 7.80 -1.03 -11.22
N GLU A 41 6.73 -0.27 -10.99
CA GLU A 41 5.47 -0.79 -10.43
C GLU A 41 4.61 -1.54 -11.45
N ASP A 42 4.72 -1.20 -12.74
CA ASP A 42 3.97 -1.79 -13.84
C ASP A 42 4.89 -2.73 -14.62
N GLU A 43 4.79 -4.02 -14.34
CA GLU A 43 5.61 -5.06 -14.97
C GLU A 43 5.48 -5.04 -16.49
N ASP A 44 4.28 -4.75 -17.00
CA ASP A 44 4.00 -4.76 -18.43
C ASP A 44 4.79 -3.64 -19.12
N LYS A 45 5.03 -2.50 -18.45
CA LYS A 45 5.86 -1.40 -18.98
C LYS A 45 7.31 -1.79 -19.19
N LEU A 46 7.89 -2.56 -18.26
CA LEU A 46 9.31 -2.93 -18.33
C LEU A 46 9.57 -4.29 -19.00
N SER A 47 8.55 -5.15 -19.10
CA SER A 47 8.62 -6.50 -19.66
C SER A 47 9.25 -6.57 -21.06
N ASN A 48 9.13 -5.49 -21.85
CA ASN A 48 9.64 -5.41 -23.21
C ASN A 48 11.13 -5.06 -23.31
N TYR A 49 11.81 -4.80 -22.18
CA TYR A 49 13.20 -4.38 -22.10
C TYR A 49 14.06 -5.40 -21.35
N ASP A 50 15.13 -5.88 -21.98
CA ASP A 50 16.22 -6.53 -21.24
C ASP A 50 17.08 -5.43 -20.59
N VAL A 51 16.72 -5.06 -19.37
CA VAL A 51 17.37 -3.96 -18.64
C VAL A 51 18.86 -4.21 -18.43
N LEU A 52 19.25 -5.48 -18.21
CA LEU A 52 20.65 -5.85 -18.01
C LEU A 52 21.44 -5.69 -19.30
N GLU A 53 20.92 -6.19 -20.42
CA GLU A 53 21.51 -6.00 -21.74
C GLU A 53 21.63 -4.51 -22.07
N ILE A 54 20.53 -3.77 -21.99
CA ILE A 54 20.46 -2.34 -22.28
C ILE A 54 21.45 -1.55 -21.42
N SER A 55 21.52 -1.83 -20.12
CA SER A 55 22.42 -1.11 -19.20
C SER A 55 23.90 -1.45 -19.41
N SER A 56 24.21 -2.63 -19.97
CA SER A 56 25.59 -3.07 -20.21
C SER A 56 26.25 -2.39 -21.42
N HIS A 57 25.44 -1.85 -22.34
CA HIS A 57 25.95 -1.27 -23.57
C HIS A 57 26.91 -0.07 -23.35
N PRO A 58 27.94 0.06 -24.20
CA PRO A 58 28.93 1.14 -24.07
C PRO A 58 28.39 2.52 -24.48
N TYR A 59 27.44 2.59 -25.42
CA TYR A 59 26.84 3.83 -25.94
C TYR A 59 27.83 4.88 -26.48
N HIS A 60 29.05 4.49 -26.87
CA HIS A 60 29.98 5.41 -27.54
C HIS A 60 29.51 5.83 -28.93
N ASP A 61 28.61 5.07 -29.56
CA ASP A 61 28.05 5.30 -30.89
C ASP A 61 26.76 6.13 -30.88
N LEU A 62 26.33 6.63 -29.72
CA LEU A 62 25.07 7.34 -29.57
C LEU A 62 25.07 8.64 -30.39
N THR A 63 24.14 8.77 -31.32
CA THR A 63 23.90 10.01 -32.10
C THR A 63 22.68 10.72 -31.55
N VAL A 64 22.82 12.00 -31.17
CA VAL A 64 21.76 12.77 -30.51
C VAL A 64 21.18 13.82 -31.46
N TYR A 65 19.89 13.72 -31.71
CA TYR A 65 19.09 14.68 -32.46
C TYR A 65 18.26 15.53 -31.50
N LYS A 66 18.00 16.77 -31.91
CA LYS A 66 17.20 17.73 -31.13
C LYS A 66 16.20 18.41 -32.06
N GLU A 67 14.99 18.64 -31.55
CA GLU A 67 13.89 19.25 -32.32
C GLU A 67 13.62 18.52 -33.65
N LEU A 68 13.68 17.19 -33.64
CA LEU A 68 13.50 16.37 -34.82
C LEU A 68 12.05 16.46 -35.31
N GLN A 69 11.87 16.90 -36.55
CA GLN A 69 10.54 17.12 -37.13
C GLN A 69 9.90 15.79 -37.56
N THR A 70 8.68 15.51 -37.08
CA THR A 70 7.87 14.37 -37.51
C THR A 70 7.22 14.63 -38.87
N SER A 71 6.62 13.58 -39.46
CA SER A 71 5.83 13.68 -40.70
C SER A 71 4.71 14.72 -40.63
N ASN A 72 4.13 14.94 -39.44
CA ASN A 72 3.04 15.90 -39.21
C ASN A 72 3.53 17.28 -38.73
N ARG A 73 4.82 17.59 -38.90
CA ARG A 73 5.47 18.85 -38.52
C ARG A 73 5.55 19.14 -37.02
N LYS A 74 5.19 18.21 -36.13
CA LYS A 74 5.54 18.30 -34.71
C LYS A 74 7.04 18.05 -34.53
N ARG A 75 7.58 18.37 -33.35
CA ARG A 75 9.02 18.26 -33.06
C ARG A 75 9.26 17.45 -31.81
N ILE A 76 9.96 16.33 -31.95
CA ILE A 76 10.50 15.55 -30.84
C ILE A 76 11.63 16.35 -30.20
N ASP A 77 11.58 16.56 -28.89
CA ASP A 77 12.55 17.40 -28.19
C ASP A 77 13.97 16.85 -28.29
N LEU A 78 14.17 15.58 -27.90
CA LEU A 78 15.44 14.88 -28.07
C LEU A 78 15.20 13.44 -28.53
N LEU A 79 16.05 12.97 -29.44
CA LEU A 79 16.09 11.58 -29.89
C LEU A 79 17.54 11.12 -29.91
N ALA A 80 17.91 10.10 -29.14
CA ALA A 80 19.26 9.55 -29.14
C ALA A 80 19.26 8.12 -29.71
N VAL A 81 20.11 7.84 -30.69
CA VAL A 81 20.09 6.58 -31.45
C VAL A 81 21.44 5.89 -31.35
N SER A 82 21.43 4.61 -30.99
CA SER A 82 22.59 3.73 -31.09
C SER A 82 22.31 2.66 -32.16
N ASP A 83 22.97 2.81 -33.30
CA ASP A 83 22.81 1.88 -34.43
C ASP A 83 23.45 0.52 -34.15
N SER A 84 24.53 0.48 -33.38
CA SER A 84 25.28 -0.74 -33.07
C SER A 84 24.47 -1.66 -32.16
N HIS A 85 23.67 -1.10 -31.26
CA HIS A 85 22.87 -1.82 -30.28
C HIS A 85 21.37 -1.82 -30.62
N LYS A 86 20.97 -1.17 -31.72
CA LYS A 86 19.58 -1.04 -32.16
C LYS A 86 18.67 -0.46 -31.07
N ILE A 87 19.13 0.60 -30.41
CA ILE A 87 18.39 1.29 -29.33
C ILE A 87 18.08 2.73 -29.74
N VAL A 88 16.87 3.18 -29.41
CA VAL A 88 16.44 4.58 -29.55
C VAL A 88 15.90 5.08 -28.23
N LEU A 89 16.48 6.15 -27.69
CA LEU A 89 15.96 6.88 -26.54
C LEU A 89 15.17 8.09 -27.05
N LEU A 90 13.85 8.07 -26.87
CA LEU A 90 12.92 9.12 -27.28
C LEU A 90 12.55 9.95 -26.06
N ILE A 91 13.05 11.19 -25.94
CA ILE A 91 12.81 12.02 -24.76
C ILE A 91 11.90 13.19 -25.13
N GLU A 92 10.72 13.25 -24.48
CA GLU A 92 9.90 14.45 -24.45
C GLU A 92 10.20 15.25 -23.18
N ASN A 93 10.55 16.53 -23.33
CA ASN A 93 10.97 17.40 -22.25
C ASN A 93 9.85 18.38 -21.85
N LYS A 94 9.27 18.18 -20.66
CA LYS A 94 8.23 19.03 -20.08
C LYS A 94 8.78 19.89 -18.92
N TYR A 95 9.57 20.90 -19.27
CA TYR A 95 10.14 21.83 -18.28
C TYR A 95 9.17 22.95 -17.83
N TRP A 96 8.30 23.46 -18.72
CA TRP A 96 7.33 24.55 -18.41
C TRP A 96 5.99 24.46 -19.15
N SER A 97 5.85 23.50 -20.07
CA SER A 97 4.69 23.40 -20.96
C SER A 97 4.03 22.05 -20.74
N GLY A 98 2.70 22.04 -20.63
CA GLY A 98 1.92 20.80 -20.59
C GLY A 98 2.03 20.00 -21.88
N GLU A 99 1.44 18.82 -21.86
CA GLU A 99 1.31 17.97 -23.04
C GLU A 99 0.26 18.52 -24.01
N SER A 100 0.54 18.45 -25.32
CA SER A 100 -0.48 18.67 -26.33
C SER A 100 -1.19 17.36 -26.67
N GLU A 101 -2.49 17.42 -26.95
CA GLU A 101 -3.32 16.23 -27.15
C GLU A 101 -2.77 15.33 -28.28
N GLY A 102 -2.62 14.03 -27.99
CA GLY A 102 -2.12 13.02 -28.91
C GLY A 102 -0.65 13.19 -29.32
N GLN A 103 0.14 13.98 -28.58
CA GLN A 103 1.54 14.24 -28.91
C GLN A 103 2.44 13.02 -28.68
N LEU A 104 2.27 12.34 -27.54
CA LEU A 104 3.11 11.21 -27.16
C LEU A 104 2.91 10.00 -28.08
N GLU A 105 1.65 9.68 -28.42
CA GLU A 105 1.31 8.64 -29.39
C GLU A 105 2.02 8.89 -30.73
N GLU A 106 1.87 10.11 -31.28
CA GLU A 106 2.48 10.46 -32.58
C GLU A 106 4.01 10.28 -32.58
N TYR A 107 4.67 10.61 -31.46
CA TYR A 107 6.12 10.51 -31.35
C TYR A 107 6.59 9.06 -31.30
N ILE A 108 5.87 8.21 -30.58
CA ILE A 108 6.11 6.76 -30.55
C ILE A 108 5.87 6.15 -31.92
N GLU A 109 4.73 6.41 -32.54
CA GLU A 109 4.37 5.87 -33.86
C GLU A 109 5.38 6.29 -34.94
N TYR A 110 5.75 7.58 -34.96
CA TYR A 110 6.79 8.08 -35.86
C TYR A 110 8.12 7.35 -35.63
N THR A 111 8.56 7.23 -34.37
CA THR A 111 9.84 6.58 -34.05
C THR A 111 9.83 5.10 -34.42
N ARG A 112 8.72 4.39 -34.17
CA ARG A 112 8.50 2.99 -34.60
C ARG A 112 8.57 2.84 -36.12
N SER A 113 8.03 3.80 -36.86
CA SER A 113 8.04 3.78 -38.34
C SER A 113 9.44 3.99 -38.93
N VAL A 114 10.25 4.87 -38.32
CA VAL A 114 11.60 5.20 -38.81
C VAL A 114 12.63 4.17 -38.37
N TYR A 115 12.52 3.68 -37.14
CA TYR A 115 13.49 2.76 -36.53
C TYR A 115 12.89 1.36 -36.33
N GLY A 116 12.32 0.80 -37.40
CA GLY A 116 11.79 -0.55 -37.38
C GLY A 116 12.83 -1.58 -36.93
N GLY A 117 12.47 -2.39 -35.93
CA GLY A 117 13.37 -3.40 -35.34
C GLY A 117 14.33 -2.88 -34.26
N TYR A 118 14.30 -1.59 -33.93
CA TYR A 118 15.03 -1.04 -32.80
C TYR A 118 14.19 -1.16 -31.52
N LYS A 119 14.84 -1.27 -30.37
CA LYS A 119 14.22 -1.10 -29.06
C LYS A 119 14.08 0.40 -28.77
N ILE A 120 12.83 0.86 -28.70
CA ILE A 120 12.51 2.26 -28.43
C ILE A 120 12.20 2.40 -26.95
N ILE A 121 12.91 3.31 -26.28
CA ILE A 121 12.76 3.67 -24.87
C ILE A 121 12.17 5.09 -24.84
N PRO A 122 10.84 5.25 -24.78
CA PRO A 122 10.20 6.55 -24.65
C PRO A 122 10.29 7.04 -23.20
N VAL A 123 10.77 8.27 -23.01
CA VAL A 123 11.02 8.90 -21.72
C VAL A 123 10.29 10.23 -21.64
N PHE A 124 9.53 10.41 -20.57
CA PHE A 124 8.83 11.64 -20.23
C PHE A 124 9.60 12.35 -19.11
N LEU A 125 10.37 13.38 -19.48
CA LEU A 125 11.19 14.14 -18.55
C LEU A 125 10.42 15.37 -18.05
N THR A 126 10.11 15.43 -16.76
CA THR A 126 9.25 16.48 -16.18
C THR A 126 9.89 17.19 -14.99
N LEU A 127 9.58 18.48 -14.83
CA LEU A 127 9.96 19.28 -13.65
C LEU A 127 8.90 19.19 -12.53
N ARG A 128 7.66 18.83 -12.86
CA ARG A 128 6.46 18.94 -11.99
C ARG A 128 5.89 17.59 -11.54
N ASP A 129 6.66 16.52 -11.68
CA ASP A 129 6.19 15.14 -11.46
C ASP A 129 4.87 14.82 -12.20
N GLU A 130 4.66 15.45 -13.37
CA GLU A 130 3.51 15.21 -14.25
C GLU A 130 3.62 13.82 -14.88
N GLU A 131 2.52 13.07 -14.94
CA GLU A 131 2.46 11.77 -15.62
C GLU A 131 2.24 11.94 -17.14
N PRO A 132 2.85 11.09 -18.00
CA PRO A 132 2.57 11.08 -19.43
C PRO A 132 1.13 10.63 -19.68
N THR A 133 0.48 11.17 -20.71
CA THR A 133 -0.85 10.69 -21.11
C THR A 133 -0.82 9.30 -21.77
N HIS A 134 0.35 8.85 -22.24
CA HIS A 134 0.54 7.61 -22.96
C HIS A 134 1.28 6.59 -22.11
N GLU A 135 0.74 5.37 -22.02
CA GLU A 135 1.18 4.32 -21.08
C GLU A 135 2.61 3.83 -21.30
N ASP A 136 3.05 3.71 -22.56
CA ASP A 136 4.41 3.27 -22.92
C ASP A 136 5.53 4.19 -22.40
N TYR A 137 5.24 5.47 -22.11
CA TYR A 137 6.27 6.42 -21.68
C TYR A 137 6.75 6.14 -20.25
N LEU A 138 8.08 6.09 -20.10
CA LEU A 138 8.76 5.93 -18.82
C LEU A 138 9.04 7.31 -18.20
N MET A 139 8.74 7.45 -16.93
CA MET A 139 8.90 8.68 -16.15
C MET A 139 10.36 8.96 -15.78
N LEU A 140 10.75 10.24 -15.86
CA LEU A 140 12.01 10.75 -15.32
C LEU A 140 11.84 12.18 -14.79
N GLY A 141 12.42 12.48 -13.63
CA GLY A 141 12.34 13.81 -13.03
C GLY A 141 13.57 14.68 -13.30
N TYR A 142 13.41 16.00 -13.28
CA TYR A 142 14.56 16.92 -13.25
C TYR A 142 15.37 16.84 -11.96
N SER A 143 14.79 16.32 -10.87
CA SER A 143 15.50 15.93 -9.65
C SER A 143 16.53 14.81 -9.92
N ASP A 144 16.18 13.81 -10.73
CA ASP A 144 17.12 12.77 -11.17
C ASP A 144 18.27 13.35 -12.00
N VAL A 145 17.94 14.27 -12.92
CA VAL A 145 18.96 14.98 -13.72
C VAL A 145 19.92 15.75 -12.82
N LEU A 146 19.39 16.51 -11.84
CA LEU A 146 20.21 17.25 -10.88
C LEU A 146 21.14 16.31 -10.09
N ALA A 147 20.61 15.19 -9.59
CA ALA A 147 21.40 14.20 -8.85
C ALA A 147 22.53 13.59 -9.70
N ILE A 148 22.27 13.29 -10.99
CA ILE A 148 23.30 12.81 -11.92
C ILE A 148 24.41 13.86 -12.10
N LEU A 149 24.04 15.14 -12.24
CA LEU A 149 24.99 16.23 -12.42
C LEU A 149 25.81 16.52 -11.15
N GLN A 150 25.19 16.48 -9.97
CA GLN A 150 25.90 16.61 -8.69
C GLN A 150 26.89 15.46 -8.50
N GLN A 151 26.47 14.21 -8.75
CA GLN A 151 27.38 13.05 -8.73
C GLN A 151 28.53 13.22 -9.73
N LEU A 152 28.26 13.75 -10.92
CA LEU A 152 29.28 14.01 -11.93
C LEU A 152 30.32 15.04 -11.44
N LEU A 153 29.87 16.15 -10.84
CA LEU A 153 30.73 17.19 -10.30
C LEU A 153 31.60 16.68 -9.14
N GLU A 154 31.04 15.83 -8.27
CA GLU A 154 31.76 15.23 -7.15
C GLU A 154 32.82 14.23 -7.61
N THR A 155 32.45 13.30 -8.50
CA THR A 155 33.31 12.15 -8.85
C THR A 155 34.36 12.44 -9.91
N ARG A 156 34.18 13.50 -10.72
CA ARG A 156 35.08 13.80 -11.85
C ARG A 156 35.76 15.16 -11.77
N LYS A 157 35.68 15.85 -10.63
CA LYS A 157 36.23 17.20 -10.44
C LYS A 157 37.67 17.36 -10.94
N GLU A 158 38.55 16.42 -10.60
CA GLU A 158 39.98 16.48 -10.91
C GLU A 158 40.32 16.22 -12.40
N TYR A 159 39.39 15.59 -13.13
CA TYR A 159 39.58 15.18 -14.52
C TYR A 159 38.73 15.99 -15.51
N MET A 160 37.98 16.97 -15.01
CA MET A 160 37.09 17.81 -15.80
C MET A 160 37.75 19.14 -16.15
N ASN A 161 37.53 19.62 -17.37
CA ASN A 161 37.94 20.97 -17.74
C ASN A 161 37.22 22.00 -16.86
N ALA A 162 37.96 22.96 -16.30
CA ALA A 162 37.43 23.98 -15.39
C ALA A 162 36.23 24.78 -15.96
N HIS A 163 36.20 25.03 -17.27
CA HIS A 163 35.09 25.74 -17.91
C HIS A 163 33.83 24.87 -17.99
N ILE A 164 34.01 23.57 -18.28
CA ILE A 164 32.91 22.59 -18.31
C ILE A 164 32.36 22.40 -16.90
N HIS A 165 33.25 22.26 -15.91
CA HIS A 165 32.86 22.18 -14.50
C HIS A 165 32.04 23.41 -14.10
N SER A 166 32.55 24.63 -14.33
CA SER A 166 31.84 25.86 -13.98
C SER A 166 30.48 25.99 -14.69
N PHE A 167 30.40 25.58 -15.95
CA PHE A 167 29.12 25.58 -16.69
C PHE A 167 28.12 24.60 -16.09
N ILE A 168 28.54 23.37 -15.79
CA ILE A 168 27.66 22.36 -15.18
C ILE A 168 27.24 22.81 -13.77
N SER A 169 28.15 23.35 -12.96
CA SER A 169 27.81 23.91 -11.64
C SER A 169 26.78 25.03 -11.73
N TYR A 170 26.93 25.97 -12.65
CA TYR A 170 25.95 27.03 -12.85
C TYR A 170 24.58 26.47 -13.29
N TYR A 171 24.59 25.44 -14.15
CA TYR A 171 23.35 24.79 -14.56
C TYR A 171 22.70 24.01 -13.40
N THR A 172 23.47 23.36 -12.53
CA THR A 172 22.92 22.71 -11.32
C THR A 172 22.29 23.73 -10.37
N ASP A 173 22.91 24.90 -10.18
CA ASP A 173 22.35 25.98 -9.35
C ASP A 173 20.99 26.46 -9.92
N ILE A 174 20.91 26.64 -11.25
CA ILE A 174 19.64 26.97 -11.91
C ILE A 174 18.60 25.88 -11.66
N LEU A 175 18.94 24.60 -11.85
CA LEU A 175 17.98 23.51 -11.65
C LEU A 175 17.50 23.43 -10.20
N GLU A 176 18.40 23.62 -9.23
CA GLU A 176 18.06 23.63 -7.81
C GLU A 176 17.10 24.76 -7.46
N ASP A 177 17.39 26.00 -7.88
CA ASP A 177 16.50 27.14 -7.69
C ASP A 177 15.11 26.90 -8.30
N GLN A 178 15.07 26.30 -9.50
CA GLN A 178 13.83 26.04 -10.22
C GLN A 178 13.00 24.91 -9.58
N LEU A 179 13.66 23.90 -9.02
CA LEU A 179 12.98 22.87 -8.22
C LEU A 179 12.40 23.47 -6.93
N VAL A 180 13.12 24.37 -6.25
CA VAL A 180 12.62 25.09 -5.07
C VAL A 180 11.43 26.00 -5.42
N GLU A 181 11.47 26.70 -6.56
CA GLU A 181 10.33 27.48 -7.04
C GLU A 181 9.12 26.60 -7.38
N ASN A 182 9.37 25.44 -7.97
CA ASN A 182 8.34 24.45 -8.27
C ASN A 182 7.67 23.94 -6.99
N GLU A 183 8.43 23.61 -5.94
CA GLU A 183 7.87 23.24 -4.64
C GLU A 183 6.96 24.33 -4.07
N LYS A 184 7.35 25.62 -4.19
CA LYS A 184 6.51 26.75 -3.77
C LYS A 184 5.23 26.87 -4.61
N LEU A 185 5.33 26.66 -5.92
CA LEU A 185 4.18 26.63 -6.84
C LEU A 185 3.22 25.50 -6.50
N ASN A 186 3.74 24.29 -6.22
CA ASN A 186 2.95 23.15 -5.80
C ASN A 186 2.25 23.42 -4.46
N ALA A 187 2.96 23.99 -3.48
CA ALA A 187 2.34 24.40 -2.22
C ALA A 187 1.19 25.40 -2.43
N THR A 188 1.39 26.37 -3.32
CA THR A 188 0.34 27.35 -3.67
C THR A 188 -0.84 26.69 -4.39
N GLY A 189 -0.57 25.79 -5.35
CA GLY A 189 -1.60 25.03 -6.05
C GLY A 189 -2.39 24.14 -5.10
N MET A 190 -1.72 23.52 -4.12
CA MET A 190 -2.34 22.72 -3.08
C MET A 190 -3.26 23.55 -2.19
N ASP A 191 -2.80 24.73 -1.77
CA ASP A 191 -3.61 25.66 -0.97
C ASP A 191 -4.86 26.13 -1.73
N LEU A 192 -4.72 26.41 -3.03
CA LEU A 192 -5.85 26.76 -3.89
C LEU A 192 -6.84 25.59 -4.04
N TYR A 193 -6.34 24.37 -4.28
CA TYR A 193 -7.20 23.18 -4.37
C TYR A 193 -7.94 22.93 -3.07
N ARG A 194 -7.25 22.99 -1.93
CA ARG A 194 -7.86 22.83 -0.59
C ARG A 194 -8.99 23.82 -0.36
N ASN A 195 -8.78 25.09 -0.70
CA ASN A 195 -9.76 26.16 -0.43
C ASN A 195 -10.90 26.22 -1.45
N HIS A 196 -10.71 25.65 -2.65
CA HIS A 196 -11.63 25.80 -3.78
C HIS A 196 -11.91 24.49 -4.55
N LYS A 197 -11.80 23.34 -3.88
CA LYS A 197 -11.90 22.00 -4.47
C LYS A 197 -13.10 21.82 -5.38
N GLU A 198 -14.30 22.12 -4.88
CA GLU A 198 -15.55 21.94 -5.62
C GLU A 198 -15.56 22.73 -6.93
N ALA A 199 -15.06 23.96 -6.90
CA ALA A 199 -14.97 24.82 -8.08
C ALA A 199 -13.90 24.32 -9.07
N ILE A 200 -12.75 23.87 -8.57
CA ILE A 200 -11.68 23.31 -9.41
C ILE A 200 -12.12 21.99 -10.05
N ASP A 201 -12.72 21.08 -9.28
CA ASP A 201 -13.23 19.80 -9.78
C ASP A 201 -14.36 20.01 -10.81
N LEU A 202 -15.24 21.00 -10.57
CA LEU A 202 -16.28 21.39 -11.54
C LEU A 202 -15.66 21.91 -12.83
N LEU A 203 -14.73 22.88 -12.76
CA LEU A 203 -14.06 23.43 -13.93
C LEU A 203 -13.29 22.35 -14.69
N TYR A 204 -12.59 21.46 -13.98
CA TYR A 204 -11.84 20.37 -14.57
C TYR A 204 -12.73 19.34 -15.28
N SER A 205 -13.94 19.08 -14.77
CA SER A 205 -14.88 18.14 -15.41
C SER A 205 -15.27 18.55 -16.84
N LEU A 206 -15.23 19.87 -17.13
CA LEU A 206 -15.55 20.44 -18.44
C LEU A 206 -14.50 20.17 -19.52
N ARG A 207 -13.38 19.53 -19.18
CA ARG A 207 -12.37 19.08 -20.16
C ARG A 207 -12.93 18.14 -21.22
N GLN A 208 -14.01 17.42 -20.88
CA GLN A 208 -14.71 16.48 -21.78
C GLN A 208 -15.75 17.16 -22.69
N GLY A 209 -15.85 18.50 -22.62
CA GLY A 209 -16.84 19.30 -23.32
C GLY A 209 -17.84 19.96 -22.37
N PRO A 210 -18.61 20.93 -22.86
CA PRO A 210 -19.62 21.62 -22.06
C PRO A 210 -20.76 20.65 -21.69
N ALA A 211 -21.16 20.64 -20.42
CA ALA A 211 -22.47 20.15 -20.04
C ALA A 211 -23.55 21.13 -20.55
N ASP A 212 -24.74 20.61 -20.85
CA ASP A 212 -25.84 21.39 -21.42
C ASP A 212 -26.20 22.58 -20.50
N GLY A 213 -25.91 23.81 -20.94
CA GLY A 213 -26.21 25.05 -20.20
C GLY A 213 -25.01 25.90 -19.73
N ASP A 214 -23.78 25.39 -19.76
CA ASP A 214 -22.64 26.01 -19.03
C ASP A 214 -21.55 26.66 -19.93
N GLN A 215 -21.96 27.42 -20.94
CA GLN A 215 -21.02 28.07 -21.89
C GLN A 215 -20.02 29.02 -21.22
N LEU A 216 -20.43 29.73 -20.16
CA LEU A 216 -19.55 30.64 -19.43
C LEU A 216 -18.47 29.89 -18.64
N LEU A 217 -18.83 28.80 -17.94
CA LEU A 217 -17.88 27.97 -17.19
C LEU A 217 -16.91 27.28 -18.14
N PHE A 218 -17.39 26.77 -19.28
CA PHE A 218 -16.54 26.19 -20.31
C PHE A 218 -15.54 27.21 -20.87
N SER A 219 -15.98 28.45 -21.16
CA SER A 219 -15.08 29.52 -21.60
C SER A 219 -14.06 29.94 -20.54
N THR A 220 -14.44 29.85 -19.25
CA THR A 220 -13.55 30.13 -18.11
C THR A 220 -12.50 29.03 -17.97
N TYR A 221 -12.91 27.77 -18.06
CA TYR A 221 -12.01 26.63 -18.09
C TYR A 221 -11.02 26.75 -19.26
N GLN A 222 -11.50 26.99 -20.49
CA GLN A 222 -10.61 27.14 -21.65
C GLN A 222 -9.58 28.26 -21.47
N ARG A 223 -9.95 29.38 -20.86
CA ARG A 223 -9.04 30.50 -20.60
C ARG A 223 -7.97 30.17 -19.56
N HIS A 224 -8.30 29.35 -18.57
CA HIS A 224 -7.43 29.02 -17.43
C HIS A 224 -7.04 27.55 -17.36
N LYS A 225 -7.10 26.84 -18.49
CA LYS A 225 -6.96 25.38 -18.58
C LYS A 225 -5.72 24.89 -17.86
N GLU A 226 -4.54 25.44 -18.22
CA GLU A 226 -3.26 25.03 -17.63
C GLU A 226 -3.22 25.22 -16.11
N THR A 227 -3.82 26.30 -15.60
CA THR A 227 -3.88 26.59 -14.17
C THR A 227 -4.84 25.63 -13.45
N VAL A 228 -6.02 25.39 -14.01
CA VAL A 228 -7.02 24.47 -13.41
C VAL A 228 -6.49 23.04 -13.43
N ASP A 229 -5.92 22.60 -14.55
CA ASP A 229 -5.34 21.26 -14.70
C ASP A 229 -4.17 21.05 -13.74
N PHE A 230 -3.29 22.06 -13.56
CA PHE A 230 -2.19 22.02 -12.58
C PHE A 230 -2.69 21.97 -11.13
N ILE A 231 -3.63 22.83 -10.75
CA ILE A 231 -4.19 22.83 -9.40
C ILE A 231 -4.85 21.47 -9.11
N LYS A 232 -5.53 20.89 -10.10
CA LYS A 232 -6.14 19.57 -9.99
C LYS A 232 -5.10 18.46 -9.86
N SER A 233 -4.04 18.47 -10.67
CA SER A 233 -3.00 17.43 -10.62
C SER A 233 -2.26 17.42 -9.28
N VAL A 234 -1.93 18.61 -8.75
CA VAL A 234 -1.33 18.75 -7.41
C VAL A 234 -2.34 18.36 -6.31
N GLY A 235 -3.61 18.73 -6.48
CA GLY A 235 -4.70 18.30 -5.62
C GLY A 235 -4.96 16.79 -5.63
N ASP A 236 -4.55 16.07 -6.68
CA ASP A 236 -4.62 14.61 -6.74
C ASP A 236 -3.35 13.94 -6.14
N SER A 237 -2.28 14.70 -5.89
CA SER A 237 -1.01 14.20 -5.33
C SER A 237 -0.89 14.33 -3.81
N ILE A 238 -1.91 14.84 -3.10
CA ILE A 238 -1.87 15.08 -1.63
C ILE A 238 -1.44 13.85 -0.86
N LEU A 239 -1.96 12.68 -1.24
CA LEU A 239 -1.66 11.44 -0.57
C LEU A 239 -0.21 10.99 -0.79
N LYS A 240 0.35 11.22 -1.99
CA LYS A 240 1.78 11.02 -2.32
C LYS A 240 2.64 11.92 -1.43
N GLU A 241 2.33 13.21 -1.36
CA GLU A 241 3.10 14.17 -0.56
C GLU A 241 3.04 13.88 0.94
N ALA A 242 1.85 13.50 1.45
CA ALA A 242 1.68 13.10 2.83
C ALA A 242 2.52 11.86 3.16
N PHE A 243 2.54 10.89 2.23
CA PHE A 243 3.34 9.69 2.37
C PHE A 243 4.84 9.96 2.33
N LEU A 244 5.33 10.81 1.41
CA LEU A 244 6.75 11.21 1.39
C LEU A 244 7.16 11.89 2.69
N LYS A 245 6.31 12.77 3.23
CA LYS A 245 6.55 13.41 4.54
C LYS A 245 6.61 12.39 5.67
N PHE A 246 5.72 11.40 5.67
CA PHE A 246 5.73 10.28 6.61
C PHE A 246 7.02 9.43 6.47
N ALA A 247 7.37 8.99 5.26
CA ALA A 247 8.55 8.15 4.99
C ALA A 247 9.87 8.86 5.36
N ARG A 248 10.01 10.15 5.06
CA ARG A 248 11.15 10.98 5.49
C ARG A 248 11.27 11.04 7.01
N LYS A 249 10.15 11.13 7.73
CA LYS A 249 10.13 11.12 9.21
C LYS A 249 10.59 9.75 9.76
N GLN A 250 10.23 8.65 9.11
CA GLN A 250 10.72 7.31 9.45
C GLN A 250 12.18 7.07 9.04
N ARG A 251 12.77 7.96 8.21
CA ARG A 251 14.11 7.83 7.62
C ARG A 251 14.27 6.56 6.78
N TRP A 252 13.22 6.19 6.05
CA TRP A 252 13.27 5.02 5.19
C TRP A 252 14.14 5.24 3.95
N PRO A 253 14.96 4.25 3.57
CA PRO A 253 15.59 4.21 2.26
C PRO A 253 14.55 4.24 1.13
N GLU A 254 14.86 4.93 0.03
CA GLU A 254 13.94 5.08 -1.12
C GLU A 254 13.54 3.75 -1.76
N HIS A 255 14.37 2.70 -1.64
CA HIS A 255 14.07 1.38 -2.19
C HIS A 255 13.04 0.58 -1.38
N LEU A 256 12.65 1.04 -0.19
CA LEU A 256 11.68 0.36 0.68
C LEU A 256 10.26 0.91 0.55
N TYR A 257 10.02 1.90 -0.32
CA TYR A 257 8.69 2.45 -0.48
C TYR A 257 8.42 2.96 -1.88
N THR A 258 7.14 3.16 -2.21
CA THR A 258 6.75 3.95 -3.37
C THR A 258 5.59 4.87 -3.02
N ALA A 259 5.78 6.16 -3.36
CA ALA A 259 4.85 7.23 -3.03
C ALA A 259 3.78 7.40 -4.10
N HIS A 260 3.04 6.33 -4.41
CA HIS A 260 1.94 6.39 -5.37
C HIS A 260 0.83 7.34 -4.86
N PHE A 261 0.29 8.18 -5.73
CA PHE A 261 -0.75 9.18 -5.39
C PHE A 261 -2.10 8.63 -4.91
N ARG A 262 -2.39 7.33 -5.09
CA ARG A 262 -3.64 6.68 -4.64
C ARG A 262 -3.39 5.60 -3.59
N VAL A 263 -2.32 4.85 -3.78
CA VAL A 263 -2.02 3.64 -3.01
C VAL A 263 -0.54 3.61 -2.62
N PRO A 264 -0.03 4.62 -1.90
CA PRO A 264 1.38 4.60 -1.52
C PRO A 264 1.65 3.43 -0.57
N HIS A 265 2.83 2.84 -0.68
CA HIS A 265 3.13 1.58 -0.02
C HIS A 265 4.60 1.46 0.36
N PHE A 266 4.89 0.53 1.27
CA PHE A 266 6.21 0.31 1.82
C PHE A 266 6.45 -1.15 2.24
N LEU A 267 7.72 -1.42 2.48
CA LEU A 267 8.29 -2.69 2.93
C LEU A 267 9.09 -2.45 4.21
N GLU A 268 9.06 -3.42 5.12
CA GLU A 268 10.08 -3.51 6.17
C GLU A 268 11.39 -4.03 5.59
N GLU A 269 12.51 -3.62 6.18
CA GLU A 269 13.84 -4.03 5.73
C GLU A 269 14.04 -5.55 5.82
N SER A 270 13.46 -6.20 6.84
CA SER A 270 13.49 -7.65 6.96
C SER A 270 12.70 -8.35 5.84
N TRP A 271 11.60 -7.76 5.38
CA TRP A 271 10.78 -8.31 4.30
C TRP A 271 11.51 -8.17 2.96
N PHE A 272 12.20 -7.05 2.76
CA PHE A 272 12.98 -6.78 1.54
C PHE A 272 14.19 -7.71 1.39
N THR A 273 14.86 -8.06 2.50
CA THR A 273 16.13 -8.81 2.48
C THR A 273 15.96 -10.32 2.42
N HIS A 274 14.82 -10.87 2.87
CA HIS A 274 14.64 -12.33 2.96
C HIS A 274 14.06 -12.99 1.71
N TYR A 275 13.18 -12.29 0.98
CA TYR A 275 12.56 -12.83 -0.23
C TYR A 275 13.00 -12.02 -1.44
N GLY A 276 13.58 -12.69 -2.42
CA GLY A 276 13.99 -12.10 -3.70
C GLY A 276 13.01 -12.41 -4.83
N GLU A 277 13.34 -11.93 -6.03
CA GLU A 277 12.54 -12.16 -7.25
C GLU A 277 12.36 -13.65 -7.57
N SER A 278 13.37 -14.47 -7.29
CA SER A 278 13.32 -15.93 -7.52
C SER A 278 12.34 -16.67 -6.63
N ASP A 279 11.87 -16.03 -5.56
CA ASP A 279 10.96 -16.63 -4.58
C ASP A 279 9.49 -16.36 -4.90
N LEU A 280 9.19 -15.71 -6.04
CA LEU A 280 7.86 -15.23 -6.40
C LEU A 280 7.31 -15.93 -7.64
N ARG A 281 6.00 -16.20 -7.59
CA ARG A 281 5.21 -16.69 -8.73
C ARG A 281 4.82 -15.59 -9.72
N LYS A 282 4.86 -14.34 -9.28
CA LYS A 282 4.48 -13.12 -10.01
C LYS A 282 5.25 -11.94 -9.46
N SER A 283 5.51 -10.95 -10.29
CA SER A 283 6.53 -9.93 -10.03
C SER A 283 5.92 -8.53 -9.74
N TRP A 284 4.63 -8.48 -9.37
CA TRP A 284 3.99 -7.37 -8.64
C TRP A 284 4.48 -7.22 -7.17
N TRP A 285 4.15 -6.08 -6.53
CA TRP A 285 4.49 -5.74 -5.12
C TRP A 285 5.97 -5.47 -4.85
N MET A 286 6.58 -4.61 -5.68
CA MET A 286 8.01 -4.30 -5.60
C MET A 286 8.90 -5.56 -5.67
N ASN A 287 8.41 -6.64 -6.30
CA ASN A 287 9.06 -7.94 -6.32
C ASN A 287 9.34 -8.50 -4.91
N ARG A 288 8.41 -8.40 -3.97
CA ARG A 288 8.60 -8.92 -2.60
C ARG A 288 7.41 -9.72 -2.08
N GLY A 289 7.69 -10.58 -1.10
CA GLY A 289 6.72 -11.49 -0.51
C GLY A 289 5.76 -10.89 0.52
N LEU A 290 6.01 -9.67 1.02
CA LEU A 290 5.15 -8.94 1.94
C LEU A 290 5.14 -7.47 1.59
N ILE A 291 4.03 -6.78 1.81
CA ILE A 291 3.88 -5.35 1.51
C ILE A 291 2.82 -4.70 2.39
N ALA A 292 2.99 -3.41 2.70
CA ALA A 292 2.01 -2.59 3.41
C ALA A 292 1.58 -1.39 2.56
N TRP A 293 0.27 -1.09 2.54
CA TRP A 293 -0.34 -0.05 1.72
C TRP A 293 -1.12 0.93 2.58
N PHE A 294 -1.02 2.21 2.24
CA PHE A 294 -2.03 3.21 2.55
C PHE A 294 -2.99 3.35 1.38
N GLU A 295 -4.29 3.45 1.64
CA GLU A 295 -5.28 3.73 0.61
C GLU A 295 -6.44 4.57 1.15
N ARG A 296 -7.03 5.39 0.29
CA ARG A 296 -8.30 6.06 0.60
C ARG A 296 -9.47 5.09 0.42
N ALA A 297 -10.23 4.88 1.47
CA ALA A 297 -11.47 4.11 1.46
C ALA A 297 -12.63 4.99 1.97
N GLY A 298 -13.25 5.74 1.06
CA GLY A 298 -14.28 6.72 1.40
C GLY A 298 -13.71 7.92 2.15
N ASP A 299 -14.16 8.10 3.39
CA ASP A 299 -13.70 9.13 4.33
C ASP A 299 -12.50 8.69 5.18
N ARG A 300 -12.04 7.43 5.06
CA ARG A 300 -10.98 6.86 5.90
C ARG A 300 -9.69 6.59 5.14
N LEU A 301 -8.57 6.90 5.79
CA LEU A 301 -7.25 6.43 5.40
C LEU A 301 -7.03 5.06 6.02
N LYS A 302 -6.76 4.06 5.18
CA LYS A 302 -6.61 2.67 5.58
C LYS A 302 -5.16 2.24 5.44
N LEU A 303 -4.64 1.59 6.48
CA LEU A 303 -3.38 0.85 6.45
C LEU A 303 -3.69 -0.65 6.36
N ARG A 304 -3.15 -1.33 5.37
CA ARG A 304 -3.27 -2.79 5.21
C ARG A 304 -1.90 -3.42 4.96
N ALA A 305 -1.69 -4.63 5.42
CA ALA A 305 -0.51 -5.43 5.08
C ALA A 305 -0.90 -6.81 4.58
N GLU A 306 -0.18 -7.29 3.58
CA GLU A 306 -0.52 -8.50 2.82
C GLU A 306 0.73 -9.36 2.56
N VAL A 307 0.56 -10.68 2.62
CA VAL A 307 1.55 -11.69 2.17
C VAL A 307 1.23 -12.05 0.73
N GLY A 308 2.25 -12.03 -0.11
CA GLY A 308 2.16 -11.98 -1.56
C GLY A 308 2.34 -13.28 -2.28
N PRO A 309 2.65 -13.20 -3.58
CA PRO A 309 2.68 -14.34 -4.48
C PRO A 309 3.96 -15.16 -4.30
N LEU A 310 4.45 -15.33 -3.08
CA LEU A 310 5.57 -16.23 -2.80
C LEU A 310 5.27 -17.62 -3.40
N GLU A 311 6.33 -18.29 -3.82
CA GLU A 311 6.28 -19.71 -4.17
C GLU A 311 5.55 -20.49 -3.08
N HIS A 312 4.75 -21.47 -3.52
CA HIS A 312 3.72 -22.05 -2.67
C HIS A 312 4.26 -22.55 -1.33
N GLU A 313 5.38 -23.25 -1.35
CA GLU A 313 6.02 -23.78 -0.16
C GLU A 313 6.52 -22.68 0.78
N LEU A 314 7.18 -21.64 0.25
CA LEU A 314 7.67 -20.50 1.03
C LEU A 314 6.52 -19.71 1.66
N ARG A 315 5.45 -19.51 0.89
CA ARG A 315 4.25 -18.82 1.34
C ARG A 315 3.56 -19.59 2.47
N VAL A 316 3.39 -20.90 2.31
CA VAL A 316 2.80 -21.76 3.35
C VAL A 316 3.67 -21.75 4.61
N ARG A 317 5.01 -21.87 4.48
CA ARG A 317 5.95 -21.79 5.60
C ARG A 317 5.81 -20.48 6.38
N LEU A 318 5.74 -19.34 5.69
CA LEU A 318 5.56 -18.03 6.31
C LEU A 318 4.20 -17.93 7.03
N LEU A 319 3.11 -18.33 6.36
CA LEU A 319 1.77 -18.28 6.93
C LEU A 319 1.60 -19.18 8.14
N LEU A 320 2.26 -20.35 8.13
CA LEU A 320 2.33 -21.23 9.28
C LEU A 320 3.14 -20.61 10.43
N GLY A 321 4.29 -20.01 10.12
CA GLY A 321 5.10 -19.25 11.10
C GLY A 321 4.33 -18.10 11.75
N LEU A 322 3.50 -17.38 10.99
CA LEU A 322 2.61 -16.34 11.50
C LEU A 322 1.47 -16.92 12.36
N ALA A 323 0.85 -18.00 11.91
CA ALA A 323 -0.23 -18.67 12.65
C ALA A 323 0.26 -19.24 13.99
N ALA A 324 1.47 -19.80 14.01
CA ALA A 324 2.12 -20.32 15.20
C ALA A 324 2.45 -19.21 16.23
N ARG A 325 2.58 -17.97 15.77
CA ARG A 325 2.76 -16.77 16.59
C ARG A 325 1.45 -16.06 16.94
N GLY A 326 0.30 -16.69 16.68
CA GLY A 326 -1.01 -16.21 17.11
C GLY A 326 -1.76 -15.36 16.09
N LEU A 327 -1.22 -15.15 14.87
CA LEU A 327 -1.96 -14.43 13.82
C LEU A 327 -3.13 -15.27 13.28
N ASP A 328 -4.27 -14.63 13.01
CA ASP A 328 -5.48 -15.28 12.48
C ASP A 328 -5.41 -15.40 10.95
N ILE A 329 -4.94 -16.56 10.48
CA ILE A 329 -4.81 -16.95 9.07
C ILE A 329 -5.90 -17.96 8.73
N LYS A 330 -6.70 -17.68 7.69
CA LYS A 330 -7.79 -18.57 7.22
C LYS A 330 -7.24 -19.82 6.53
N GLU A 331 -7.98 -20.92 6.55
CA GLU A 331 -7.56 -22.17 5.89
C GLU A 331 -7.34 -22.01 4.38
N GLN A 332 -8.22 -21.25 3.70
CA GLN A 332 -8.07 -20.99 2.25
C GLN A 332 -6.76 -20.27 1.91
N ALA A 333 -6.18 -19.56 2.88
CA ALA A 333 -4.91 -18.88 2.68
C ALA A 333 -3.78 -19.86 2.38
N TYR A 334 -3.87 -21.14 2.78
CA TYR A 334 -2.84 -22.15 2.51
C TYR A 334 -2.99 -22.82 1.14
N GLU A 335 -4.07 -22.55 0.40
CA GLU A 335 -4.27 -23.14 -0.93
C GLU A 335 -3.29 -22.57 -1.96
N GLU A 336 -2.89 -23.39 -2.93
CA GLU A 336 -1.95 -22.98 -3.98
C GLU A 336 -2.53 -21.87 -4.89
N SER A 337 -3.86 -21.90 -5.10
CA SER A 337 -4.60 -20.91 -5.87
C SER A 337 -4.57 -19.51 -5.24
N SER A 338 -4.37 -19.41 -3.92
CA SER A 338 -4.37 -18.15 -3.17
C SER A 338 -3.17 -17.28 -3.52
N GLN A 339 -3.43 -16.21 -4.25
CA GLN A 339 -2.41 -15.27 -4.74
C GLN A 339 -1.85 -14.38 -3.63
N TYR A 340 -2.68 -14.02 -2.65
CA TYR A 340 -2.29 -13.17 -1.53
C TYR A 340 -3.13 -13.43 -0.29
N THR A 341 -2.63 -13.02 0.86
CA THR A 341 -3.36 -13.07 2.14
C THR A 341 -3.21 -11.75 2.86
N ARG A 342 -4.33 -11.09 3.13
CA ARG A 342 -4.35 -9.92 4.01
C ARG A 342 -4.15 -10.37 5.45
N ILE A 343 -3.09 -9.88 6.07
CA ILE A 343 -2.71 -10.20 7.46
C ILE A 343 -3.03 -9.05 8.42
N TYR A 344 -3.22 -7.83 7.91
CA TYR A 344 -3.60 -6.68 8.73
C TYR A 344 -4.47 -5.69 7.97
N MET A 345 -5.34 -5.01 8.72
CA MET A 345 -6.14 -3.90 8.24
C MET A 345 -6.60 -3.05 9.40
N ASP A 346 -6.34 -1.75 9.32
CA ASP A 346 -6.94 -0.74 10.18
C ASP A 346 -7.16 0.57 9.40
N ALA A 347 -8.03 1.45 9.90
CA ALA A 347 -8.34 2.70 9.23
C ALA A 347 -8.71 3.81 10.22
N GLU A 348 -8.37 5.03 9.87
CA GLU A 348 -8.71 6.26 10.60
C GLU A 348 -9.27 7.32 9.65
N SER A 349 -10.21 8.12 10.13
CA SER A 349 -10.72 9.26 9.36
C SER A 349 -9.81 10.48 9.60
N PRO A 350 -9.15 11.03 8.57
CA PRO A 350 -8.52 12.33 8.67
C PRO A 350 -9.55 13.46 8.83
N GLU A 351 -9.14 14.57 9.43
CA GLU A 351 -9.89 15.82 9.54
C GLU A 351 -10.07 16.49 8.17
N SER A 352 -9.07 16.40 7.29
CA SER A 352 -9.08 16.92 5.93
C SER A 352 -8.21 16.07 4.99
N TRP A 353 -8.81 15.63 3.87
CA TRP A 353 -8.08 14.97 2.80
C TRP A 353 -7.18 15.92 2.00
N GLU A 354 -7.25 17.20 2.30
CA GLU A 354 -6.56 18.29 1.63
C GLU A 354 -5.40 18.87 2.45
N ASP A 355 -5.14 18.33 3.65
CA ASP A 355 -3.99 18.69 4.48
C ASP A 355 -2.94 17.57 4.49
N VAL A 356 -1.85 17.81 3.75
CA VAL A 356 -0.66 16.93 3.68
C VAL A 356 -0.09 16.60 5.06
N SER A 357 -0.05 17.57 5.97
CA SER A 357 0.51 17.37 7.32
C SER A 357 -0.41 16.54 8.20
N GLU A 358 -1.71 16.72 8.05
CA GLU A 358 -2.71 15.99 8.80
C GLU A 358 -2.78 14.53 8.34
N LEU A 359 -2.82 14.28 7.03
CA LEU A 359 -2.71 12.93 6.46
C LEU A 359 -1.42 12.23 6.89
N ALA A 360 -0.27 12.92 6.87
CA ALA A 360 1.00 12.35 7.33
C ALA A 360 0.95 11.97 8.83
N ARG A 361 0.27 12.76 9.67
CA ARG A 361 0.03 12.41 11.08
C ARG A 361 -0.90 11.20 11.21
N VAL A 362 -1.93 11.08 10.38
CA VAL A 362 -2.84 9.91 10.38
C VAL A 362 -2.07 8.65 9.98
N MET A 363 -1.22 8.72 8.96
CA MET A 363 -0.31 7.64 8.57
C MET A 363 0.59 7.23 9.74
N GLU A 364 1.19 8.21 10.41
CA GLU A 364 2.03 7.97 11.58
C GLU A 364 1.26 7.30 12.72
N ARG A 365 0.05 7.77 13.04
CA ARG A 365 -0.78 7.13 14.07
C ARG A 365 -1.14 5.69 13.71
N LEU A 366 -1.57 5.44 12.49
CA LEU A 366 -1.87 4.10 12.00
C LEU A 366 -0.65 3.18 12.07
N TYR A 367 0.52 3.69 11.70
CA TYR A 367 1.78 2.96 11.77
C TYR A 367 2.20 2.68 13.22
N GLN A 368 2.10 3.68 14.11
CA GLN A 368 2.52 3.57 15.52
C GLN A 368 1.51 2.85 16.42
N LYS A 369 0.33 2.47 15.89
CA LYS A 369 -0.62 1.64 16.64
C LYS A 369 0.05 0.33 17.03
N GLU A 370 -0.11 -0.05 18.28
CA GLU A 370 0.49 -1.26 18.82
C GLU A 370 0.06 -2.52 18.05
N ALA A 371 -1.15 -2.52 17.48
CA ALA A 371 -1.63 -3.60 16.62
C ALA A 371 -0.76 -3.79 15.37
N PHE A 372 -0.32 -2.69 14.75
CA PHE A 372 0.56 -2.75 13.58
C PHE A 372 2.00 -3.01 14.00
N GLN A 373 2.50 -2.37 15.07
CA GLN A 373 3.85 -2.63 15.58
C GLN A 373 4.04 -4.10 16.01
N SER A 374 3.03 -4.71 16.63
CA SER A 374 3.00 -6.15 16.91
C SER A 374 3.04 -6.98 15.63
N LEU A 375 2.25 -6.63 14.61
CA LEU A 375 2.33 -7.30 13.31
C LEU A 375 3.75 -7.24 12.73
N LEU A 376 4.42 -6.08 12.78
CA LEU A 376 5.78 -5.93 12.28
C LEU A 376 6.75 -6.85 13.03
N ARG A 377 6.69 -6.92 14.37
CA ARG A 377 7.52 -7.86 15.14
C ARG A 377 7.27 -9.32 14.75
N LEU A 378 6.00 -9.72 14.69
CA LEU A 378 5.61 -11.10 14.38
C LEU A 378 6.01 -11.51 12.95
N THR A 379 5.83 -10.60 11.99
CA THR A 379 6.21 -10.84 10.58
C THR A 379 7.72 -10.88 10.43
N ASN A 380 8.46 -9.93 11.02
CA ASN A 380 9.92 -9.91 10.97
C ASN A 380 10.52 -11.22 11.54
N GLU A 381 9.98 -11.75 12.65
CA GLU A 381 10.40 -13.06 13.16
C GLU A 381 9.98 -14.23 12.26
N ALA A 382 8.74 -14.24 11.76
CA ALA A 382 8.22 -15.34 10.95
C ALA A 382 8.93 -15.46 9.60
N VAL A 383 9.34 -14.33 9.02
CA VAL A 383 10.13 -14.26 7.79
C VAL A 383 11.51 -14.92 7.97
N VAL A 384 12.16 -14.69 9.12
CA VAL A 384 13.49 -15.25 9.41
C VAL A 384 13.42 -16.73 9.79
N TYR A 385 12.51 -17.08 10.70
CA TYR A 385 12.54 -18.38 11.37
C TYR A 385 11.46 -19.36 10.91
N GLY A 386 10.49 -18.94 10.09
CA GLY A 386 9.31 -19.74 9.76
C GLY A 386 8.69 -20.36 11.02
N GLU A 387 8.51 -21.69 11.02
CA GLU A 387 8.07 -22.46 12.20
C GLU A 387 9.21 -22.85 13.16
N GLU A 388 10.46 -22.87 12.71
CA GLU A 388 11.61 -23.43 13.46
C GLU A 388 11.96 -22.59 14.70
N GLY A 389 11.66 -21.28 14.68
CA GLY A 389 11.77 -20.40 15.84
C GLY A 389 10.69 -20.57 16.91
N VAL A 390 9.68 -21.42 16.67
CA VAL A 390 8.56 -21.66 17.60
C VAL A 390 8.81 -22.87 18.50
N GLN A 391 9.86 -23.66 18.26
CA GLN A 391 10.13 -24.90 19.00
C GLN A 391 10.42 -24.70 20.50
N SER A 392 10.82 -23.48 20.90
CA SER A 392 10.92 -23.07 22.32
C SER A 392 9.57 -22.69 22.94
N ARG A 393 8.65 -22.08 22.16
CA ARG A 393 7.30 -21.66 22.61
C ARG A 393 6.23 -22.76 22.53
N ALA A 394 6.46 -23.81 21.74
CA ALA A 394 5.50 -24.90 21.56
C ALA A 394 5.19 -25.67 22.87
N ALA A 395 6.13 -25.67 23.83
CA ALA A 395 5.91 -26.24 25.16
C ALA A 395 4.95 -25.40 26.03
N GLU A 396 4.95 -24.07 25.87
CA GLU A 396 4.16 -23.14 26.69
C GLU A 396 2.83 -22.74 26.02
N GLY A 397 2.71 -22.82 24.70
CA GLY A 397 1.52 -22.43 23.93
C GLY A 397 1.53 -20.95 23.51
N THR A 398 0.58 -20.54 22.67
CA THR A 398 0.40 -19.14 22.23
C THR A 398 0.08 -18.21 23.41
N PRO A 399 0.33 -16.89 23.31
CA PRO A 399 0.01 -15.94 24.40
C PRO A 399 -1.45 -16.04 24.88
N ILE A 400 -2.40 -16.26 23.96
CA ILE A 400 -3.81 -16.42 24.32
C ILE A 400 -4.11 -17.76 25.02
N GLU A 401 -3.37 -18.83 24.73
CA GLU A 401 -3.49 -20.10 25.45
C GLU A 401 -2.92 -19.98 26.86
N GLN A 402 -1.77 -19.33 27.00
CA GLN A 402 -1.15 -19.05 28.29
C GLN A 402 -2.08 -18.18 29.16
N ALA A 403 -2.59 -17.08 28.60
CA ALA A 403 -3.56 -16.20 29.25
C ALA A 403 -4.82 -16.95 29.70
N PHE A 404 -5.34 -17.83 28.85
CA PHE A 404 -6.52 -18.62 29.18
C PHE A 404 -6.22 -19.66 30.27
N ARG A 405 -5.04 -20.29 30.29
CA ARG A 405 -4.63 -21.16 31.40
C ARG A 405 -4.55 -20.39 32.73
N GLN A 406 -3.95 -19.20 32.73
CA GLN A 406 -3.92 -18.33 33.91
C GLN A 406 -5.34 -17.96 34.39
N LEU A 407 -6.27 -17.67 33.47
CA LEU A 407 -7.67 -17.45 33.80
C LEU A 407 -8.31 -18.67 34.47
N LEU A 408 -8.06 -19.88 33.95
CA LEU A 408 -8.57 -21.14 34.50
C LEU A 408 -8.01 -21.44 35.91
N GLU A 409 -6.79 -20.99 36.22
CA GLU A 409 -6.23 -21.06 37.57
C GLU A 409 -6.91 -20.05 38.53
N ALA A 410 -7.32 -18.89 38.00
CA ALA A 410 -7.94 -17.81 38.77
C ALA A 410 -9.46 -17.90 38.91
N ARG A 411 -10.13 -18.80 38.17
CA ARG A 411 -11.60 -18.93 38.10
C ARG A 411 -12.02 -20.41 38.02
N ASP A 412 -13.10 -20.79 38.71
CA ASP A 412 -13.65 -22.16 38.65
C ASP A 412 -14.47 -22.38 37.35
N ILE A 413 -13.77 -22.47 36.22
CA ILE A 413 -14.34 -22.79 34.91
C ILE A 413 -14.04 -24.27 34.61
N ARG A 414 -15.09 -25.10 34.60
CA ARG A 414 -14.96 -26.56 34.44
C ARG A 414 -15.23 -27.07 33.03
N HIS A 415 -15.92 -26.28 32.22
CA HIS A 415 -16.32 -26.65 30.87
C HIS A 415 -15.61 -25.72 29.89
N TYR A 416 -14.48 -26.16 29.36
CA TYR A 416 -13.65 -25.33 28.48
C TYR A 416 -12.89 -26.16 27.45
N GLN A 417 -12.39 -25.47 26.43
CA GLN A 417 -11.40 -25.97 25.50
C GLN A 417 -10.31 -24.91 25.34
N ILE A 418 -9.07 -25.31 25.64
CA ILE A 418 -7.88 -24.52 25.33
C ILE A 418 -7.66 -24.62 23.82
N HIS A 419 -7.55 -23.47 23.16
CA HIS A 419 -7.34 -23.41 21.72
C HIS A 419 -6.43 -22.23 21.38
N ARG A 420 -5.46 -22.44 20.48
CA ARG A 420 -4.46 -21.47 19.98
C ARG A 420 -4.97 -20.14 19.39
N ARG A 421 -6.29 -19.92 19.32
CA ARG A 421 -6.92 -18.77 18.65
C ARG A 421 -8.24 -18.37 19.27
N LEU A 422 -9.08 -19.38 19.57
CA LEU A 422 -10.44 -19.21 20.06
C LEU A 422 -10.66 -20.07 21.31
N PRO A 423 -9.90 -19.82 22.40
CA PRO A 423 -10.19 -20.50 23.65
C PRO A 423 -11.63 -20.20 24.07
N ASN A 424 -12.30 -21.23 24.55
CA ASN A 424 -13.74 -21.18 24.77
C ASN A 424 -14.15 -21.93 26.03
N PHE A 425 -15.30 -21.54 26.56
CA PHE A 425 -15.85 -22.12 27.77
C PHE A 425 -17.39 -22.04 27.79
N ALA A 426 -17.99 -22.79 28.69
CA ALA A 426 -19.38 -22.65 29.08
C ALA A 426 -19.44 -22.45 30.60
N GLU A 427 -20.25 -21.49 31.05
CA GLU A 427 -20.52 -21.33 32.47
C GLU A 427 -21.25 -22.57 33.01
N SER A 428 -21.06 -22.87 34.29
CA SER A 428 -21.64 -24.08 34.91
C SER A 428 -23.17 -24.09 34.91
N GLU A 429 -23.82 -22.92 34.94
CA GLU A 429 -25.26 -22.82 34.74
C GLU A 429 -25.72 -23.08 33.31
N TRP A 430 -24.86 -22.90 32.31
CA TRP A 430 -25.21 -23.07 30.89
C TRP A 430 -25.23 -24.54 30.47
N THR A 431 -24.86 -25.46 31.35
CA THR A 431 -24.84 -26.90 31.09
C THR A 431 -26.13 -27.59 31.53
N ARG A 432 -27.06 -26.87 32.17
CA ARG A 432 -28.28 -27.41 32.80
C ARG A 432 -29.53 -27.31 31.91
N PHE A 433 -29.38 -27.61 30.62
CA PHE A 433 -30.53 -27.62 29.71
C PHE A 433 -31.38 -28.87 29.90
N PRO A 434 -32.72 -28.78 29.72
CA PRO A 434 -33.60 -29.94 29.77
C PRO A 434 -33.42 -30.86 28.56
N ASP A 435 -33.92 -32.09 28.69
CA ASP A 435 -33.88 -33.08 27.63
C ASP A 435 -34.51 -32.55 26.32
N GLY A 436 -33.84 -32.85 25.19
CA GLY A 436 -34.25 -32.39 23.87
C GLY A 436 -33.59 -31.10 23.38
N TYR A 437 -32.77 -30.43 24.19
CA TYR A 437 -31.88 -29.33 23.76
C TYR A 437 -30.46 -29.84 23.43
N GLN A 438 -30.38 -30.95 22.71
CA GLN A 438 -29.11 -31.54 22.29
C GLN A 438 -28.60 -30.84 21.03
N LEU A 439 -27.28 -30.75 20.90
CA LEU A 439 -26.65 -30.16 19.73
C LEU A 439 -26.90 -31.01 18.48
N ALA A 440 -27.14 -30.33 17.36
CA ALA A 440 -27.22 -30.94 16.04
C ALA A 440 -25.83 -31.27 15.47
N GLU A 441 -24.75 -30.68 15.99
CA GLU A 441 -23.41 -30.75 15.41
C GLU A 441 -22.31 -30.90 16.47
N LYS A 442 -21.21 -31.60 16.12
CA LYS A 442 -20.21 -32.10 17.08
C LYS A 442 -18.96 -31.21 17.30
N TYR A 443 -18.76 -30.15 16.52
CA TYR A 443 -17.58 -29.27 16.65
C TYR A 443 -17.71 -28.19 17.74
N TRP A 444 -18.83 -28.22 18.48
CA TRP A 444 -19.15 -27.30 19.56
C TRP A 444 -18.77 -27.93 20.91
N LEU A 445 -18.69 -27.15 21.99
CA LEU A 445 -18.25 -27.62 23.33
C LEU A 445 -19.23 -28.60 24.02
N GLY A 446 -20.21 -29.17 23.30
CA GLY A 446 -21.18 -30.10 23.85
C GLY A 446 -22.42 -29.44 24.48
N TYR A 447 -22.43 -28.10 24.63
CA TYR A 447 -23.51 -27.35 25.27
C TYR A 447 -24.20 -26.36 24.32
N PRO A 448 -25.51 -26.06 24.49
CA PRO A 448 -26.23 -25.11 23.62
C PRO A 448 -25.71 -23.67 23.65
N LEU A 449 -24.88 -23.32 24.63
CA LEU A 449 -24.25 -22.01 24.78
C LEU A 449 -22.74 -22.18 24.91
N ILE A 450 -22.01 -21.23 24.33
CA ILE A 450 -20.57 -21.15 24.45
C ILE A 450 -20.11 -19.69 24.50
N ALA A 451 -19.07 -19.44 25.27
CA ALA A 451 -18.33 -18.19 25.28
C ALA A 451 -16.96 -18.38 24.61
N TRP A 452 -16.58 -17.44 23.74
CA TRP A 452 -15.31 -17.41 23.04
C TRP A 452 -14.51 -16.18 23.43
N PHE A 453 -13.21 -16.36 23.70
CA PHE A 453 -12.25 -15.27 23.63
C PHE A 453 -11.62 -15.22 22.24
N ARG A 454 -11.53 -14.02 21.67
CA ARG A 454 -10.87 -13.79 20.38
C ARG A 454 -10.01 -12.52 20.44
N SER A 455 -8.71 -12.67 20.20
CA SER A 455 -7.80 -11.54 20.03
C SER A 455 -7.72 -11.13 18.55
N ARG A 456 -7.77 -9.83 18.27
CA ARG A 456 -7.56 -9.24 16.94
C ARG A 456 -7.23 -7.74 17.05
N ASN A 457 -6.23 -7.26 16.31
CA ASN A 457 -5.87 -5.84 16.18
C ASN A 457 -5.83 -5.10 17.54
N SER A 458 -5.00 -5.56 18.49
CA SER A 458 -4.92 -5.00 19.87
C SER A 458 -6.24 -4.95 20.65
N THR A 459 -7.20 -5.78 20.30
CA THR A 459 -8.44 -5.94 21.08
C THR A 459 -8.66 -7.40 21.42
N LEU A 460 -9.10 -7.64 22.65
CA LEU A 460 -9.61 -8.92 23.09
C LEU A 460 -11.14 -8.83 23.17
N ARG A 461 -11.84 -9.75 22.53
CA ARG A 461 -13.30 -9.82 22.51
C ARG A 461 -13.80 -11.09 23.21
N LEU A 462 -14.79 -10.93 24.08
CA LEU A 462 -15.62 -11.99 24.64
C LEU A 462 -16.94 -12.05 23.87
N ILE A 463 -17.29 -13.23 23.35
CA ILE A 463 -18.47 -13.46 22.52
C ILE A 463 -19.27 -14.59 23.12
N ILE A 464 -20.59 -14.44 23.29
CA ILE A 464 -21.48 -15.55 23.68
C ILE A 464 -22.37 -15.90 22.49
N GLU A 465 -22.42 -17.18 22.14
CA GLU A 465 -23.19 -17.69 21.02
C GLU A 465 -24.07 -18.87 21.45
N VAL A 466 -25.32 -18.87 20.94
CA VAL A 466 -26.24 -19.99 21.00
C VAL A 466 -25.89 -20.92 19.84
N GLY A 467 -25.54 -22.15 20.16
CA GLY A 467 -25.06 -23.17 19.23
C GLY A 467 -26.16 -23.81 18.38
N PRO A 468 -25.74 -24.80 17.56
CA PRO A 468 -26.62 -25.49 16.64
C PRO A 468 -27.56 -26.42 17.39
N LEU A 469 -28.71 -25.88 17.79
CA LEU A 469 -29.87 -26.62 18.27
C LEU A 469 -30.82 -26.94 17.10
N PRO A 470 -31.63 -28.01 17.18
CA PRO A 470 -32.73 -28.24 16.24
C PRO A 470 -33.64 -27.01 16.13
N SER A 471 -34.08 -26.66 14.92
CA SER A 471 -34.73 -25.37 14.63
C SER A 471 -35.85 -24.98 15.59
N GLY A 472 -36.74 -25.91 15.95
CA GLY A 472 -37.83 -25.64 16.89
C GLY A 472 -37.34 -25.33 18.33
N LYS A 473 -36.35 -26.08 18.81
CA LYS A 473 -35.74 -25.89 20.14
C LYS A 473 -34.89 -24.62 20.18
N ARG A 474 -34.15 -24.35 19.11
CA ARG A 474 -33.37 -23.11 18.95
C ARG A 474 -34.27 -21.88 19.01
N ASN A 475 -35.33 -21.86 18.21
CA ASN A 475 -36.25 -20.73 18.16
C ASN A 475 -36.96 -20.53 19.51
N HIS A 476 -37.38 -21.61 20.16
CA HIS A 476 -37.94 -21.53 21.52
C HIS A 476 -36.95 -20.89 22.50
N PHE A 477 -35.70 -21.33 22.53
CA PHE A 477 -34.71 -20.78 23.45
C PHE A 477 -34.37 -19.31 23.14
N LEU A 478 -34.26 -18.95 21.86
CA LEU A 478 -34.06 -17.54 21.47
C LEU A 478 -35.22 -16.65 21.95
N SER A 479 -36.47 -17.14 21.90
CA SER A 479 -37.62 -16.39 22.42
C SER A 479 -37.60 -16.27 23.95
N GLN A 480 -37.12 -17.27 24.68
CA GLN A 480 -36.92 -17.16 26.14
C GLN A 480 -35.83 -16.13 26.48
N LEU A 481 -34.74 -16.11 25.71
CA LEU A 481 -33.69 -15.11 25.86
C LEU A 481 -34.22 -13.69 25.60
N GLU A 482 -35.05 -13.49 24.57
CA GLU A 482 -35.70 -12.19 24.31
C GLU A 482 -36.63 -11.77 25.45
N ALA A 483 -37.40 -12.69 26.04
CA ALA A 483 -38.28 -12.41 27.18
C ALA A 483 -37.48 -11.93 28.41
N GLU A 484 -36.26 -12.42 28.59
CA GLU A 484 -35.30 -11.98 29.62
C GLU A 484 -34.49 -10.73 29.22
N GLY A 485 -34.84 -10.10 28.09
CA GLY A 485 -34.23 -8.86 27.60
C GLY A 485 -32.90 -9.04 26.87
N VAL A 486 -32.53 -10.26 26.46
CA VAL A 486 -31.35 -10.48 25.61
C VAL A 486 -31.66 -10.07 24.18
N PRO A 487 -30.85 -9.20 23.54
CA PRO A 487 -31.11 -8.75 22.18
C PRO A 487 -30.86 -9.89 21.18
N VAL A 488 -31.93 -10.35 20.51
CA VAL A 488 -31.86 -11.30 19.41
C VAL A 488 -32.29 -10.61 18.12
N ARG A 489 -31.52 -10.81 17.05
CA ARG A 489 -31.86 -10.21 15.73
C ARG A 489 -32.93 -11.05 15.05
N ALA A 490 -33.88 -10.44 14.33
CA ALA A 490 -34.91 -11.15 13.57
C ALA A 490 -34.34 -12.24 12.63
N LEU A 491 -33.23 -11.94 11.95
CA LEU A 491 -32.50 -12.89 11.07
C LEU A 491 -32.04 -14.16 11.79
N SER A 492 -31.98 -14.15 13.13
CA SER A 492 -31.58 -15.32 13.92
C SER A 492 -32.59 -16.45 13.83
N TYR A 493 -33.86 -16.16 13.52
CA TYR A 493 -34.95 -17.13 13.42
C TYR A 493 -35.08 -17.80 12.04
N GLU A 494 -34.29 -17.35 11.06
CA GLU A 494 -34.29 -17.91 9.70
C GLU A 494 -33.86 -19.38 9.68
N GLU A 495 -34.50 -20.16 8.81
CA GLU A 495 -34.17 -21.57 8.58
C GLU A 495 -32.75 -21.69 8.00
N GLY A 496 -31.97 -22.64 8.52
CA GLY A 496 -30.56 -22.84 8.14
C GLY A 496 -29.52 -22.05 8.96
N ARG A 497 -29.94 -21.16 9.89
CA ARG A 497 -29.01 -20.50 10.83
C ARG A 497 -28.48 -21.48 11.88
N ARG A 498 -27.18 -21.75 11.83
CA ARG A 498 -26.51 -22.73 12.70
C ARG A 498 -26.20 -22.20 14.10
N PHE A 499 -25.93 -20.90 14.26
CA PHE A 499 -25.65 -20.30 15.57
C PHE A 499 -26.08 -18.83 15.60
N THR A 500 -26.27 -18.28 16.81
CA THR A 500 -26.64 -16.88 17.04
C THR A 500 -25.73 -16.25 18.06
N ARG A 501 -25.07 -15.15 17.70
CA ARG A 501 -24.38 -14.31 18.68
C ARG A 501 -25.38 -13.47 19.47
N ILE A 502 -25.38 -13.64 20.78
CA ILE A 502 -26.27 -12.93 21.71
C ILE A 502 -25.52 -11.90 22.57
N PHE A 503 -24.19 -11.98 22.63
CA PHE A 503 -23.35 -11.02 23.33
C PHE A 503 -21.99 -10.87 22.65
N SER A 504 -21.44 -9.65 22.67
CA SER A 504 -20.06 -9.39 22.27
C SER A 504 -19.56 -8.11 22.91
N ARG A 505 -18.48 -8.21 23.70
CA ARG A 505 -17.77 -7.07 24.29
C ARG A 505 -16.29 -7.16 23.96
N ALA A 506 -15.67 -6.05 23.61
CA ALA A 506 -14.23 -5.98 23.36
C ALA A 506 -13.57 -4.96 24.28
N VAL A 507 -12.33 -5.23 24.69
CA VAL A 507 -11.47 -4.32 25.44
C VAL A 507 -10.14 -4.17 24.69
N PRO A 508 -9.50 -2.99 24.75
CA PRO A 508 -8.15 -2.82 24.23
C PRO A 508 -7.15 -3.62 25.08
N VAL A 509 -6.14 -4.16 24.41
CA VAL A 509 -4.97 -4.79 25.01
C VAL A 509 -3.76 -4.08 24.44
N GLY A 510 -2.81 -3.67 25.30
CA GLY A 510 -1.59 -3.02 24.85
C GLY A 510 -0.83 -4.02 24.00
N ASN A 511 -0.20 -4.99 24.64
CA ASN A 511 0.56 -6.02 23.97
C ASN A 511 -0.21 -7.35 23.89
N ILE A 512 -0.69 -7.72 22.70
CA ILE A 512 -1.35 -9.01 22.47
C ILE A 512 -0.38 -10.21 22.48
N GLU A 513 0.92 -9.95 22.52
CA GLU A 513 1.95 -10.98 22.68
C GLU A 513 2.26 -11.26 24.16
N ASP A 514 1.76 -10.42 25.09
CA ASP A 514 1.90 -10.61 26.52
C ASP A 514 0.70 -11.41 27.08
N ALA A 515 0.97 -12.64 27.51
CA ALA A 515 -0.03 -13.52 28.12
C ALA A 515 -0.65 -12.92 29.38
N THR A 516 0.11 -12.15 30.15
CA THR A 516 -0.35 -11.51 31.40
C THR A 516 -1.35 -10.40 31.09
N GLU A 517 -1.02 -9.49 30.16
CA GLU A 517 -1.94 -8.43 29.74
C GLU A 517 -3.23 -9.00 29.14
N LEU A 518 -3.12 -10.07 28.34
CA LEU A 518 -4.27 -10.79 27.81
C LEU A 518 -5.11 -11.43 28.93
N GLY A 519 -4.48 -12.05 29.92
CA GLY A 519 -5.15 -12.67 31.07
C GLY A 519 -5.92 -11.64 31.89
N GLU A 520 -5.30 -10.50 32.20
CA GLU A 520 -5.96 -9.37 32.86
C GLU A 520 -7.14 -8.84 32.03
N ALA A 521 -7.00 -8.77 30.71
CA ALA A 521 -8.10 -8.39 29.82
C ALA A 521 -9.26 -9.41 29.81
N MET A 522 -8.98 -10.72 29.86
CA MET A 522 -10.00 -11.77 30.00
C MET A 522 -10.77 -11.60 31.31
N VAL A 523 -10.06 -11.40 32.42
CA VAL A 523 -10.65 -11.14 33.74
C VAL A 523 -11.53 -9.90 33.72
N ARG A 524 -11.05 -8.77 33.17
CA ARG A 524 -11.84 -7.53 33.03
C ARG A 524 -13.11 -7.71 32.20
N LEU A 525 -13.07 -8.54 31.15
CA LEU A 525 -14.25 -8.85 30.34
C LEU A 525 -15.29 -9.65 31.14
N MET A 526 -14.85 -10.65 31.90
CA MET A 526 -15.74 -11.49 32.73
C MET A 526 -16.25 -10.75 33.97
N ASP A 527 -15.49 -9.82 34.53
CA ASP A 527 -15.91 -9.03 35.69
C ASP A 527 -16.74 -7.80 35.28
N SER A 528 -16.93 -7.55 33.98
CA SER A 528 -17.73 -6.43 33.49
C SER A 528 -19.21 -6.57 33.88
N ALA A 529 -19.83 -5.45 34.24
CA ALA A 529 -21.24 -5.41 34.63
C ALA A 529 -22.15 -5.99 33.52
N GLU A 530 -21.82 -5.69 32.26
CA GLU A 530 -22.57 -6.17 31.10
C GLU A 530 -22.48 -7.68 30.92
N TYR A 531 -21.32 -8.30 31.19
CA TYR A 531 -21.19 -9.76 31.16
C TYR A 531 -21.97 -10.40 32.32
N CYS A 532 -21.80 -9.88 33.54
CA CYS A 532 -22.51 -10.38 34.72
C CYS A 532 -24.04 -10.30 34.55
N GLU A 533 -24.53 -9.20 34.00
CA GLU A 533 -25.96 -9.02 33.70
C GLU A 533 -26.43 -10.01 32.62
N MET A 534 -25.68 -10.14 31.52
CA MET A 534 -25.98 -11.09 30.45
C MET A 534 -26.03 -12.54 30.97
N ARG A 535 -25.05 -12.93 31.78
CA ARG A 535 -25.00 -14.25 32.43
C ARG A 535 -26.25 -14.49 33.30
N GLY A 536 -26.70 -13.47 34.05
CA GLY A 536 -27.92 -13.53 34.84
C GLY A 536 -29.20 -13.68 33.99
N ARG A 537 -29.30 -12.98 32.87
CA ARG A 537 -30.42 -13.11 31.91
C ARG A 537 -30.46 -14.51 31.28
N ILE A 538 -29.31 -15.00 30.83
CA ILE A 538 -29.17 -16.35 30.28
C ILE A 538 -29.61 -17.41 31.30
N ARG A 539 -29.17 -17.28 32.56
CA ARG A 539 -29.54 -18.25 33.61
C ARG A 539 -31.06 -18.34 33.78
N ARG A 540 -31.75 -17.19 33.88
CA ARG A 540 -33.22 -17.17 34.02
C ARG A 540 -33.92 -17.74 32.79
N ALA A 541 -33.40 -17.47 31.59
CA ALA A 541 -33.93 -18.04 30.36
C ALA A 541 -33.74 -19.56 30.26
N ILE A 542 -32.71 -20.13 30.89
CA ILE A 542 -32.53 -21.59 30.98
C ILE A 542 -33.46 -22.19 32.04
N GLU A 543 -33.64 -21.50 33.17
CA GLU A 543 -34.57 -21.90 34.24
C GLU A 543 -36.04 -21.89 33.79
N SER A 544 -36.37 -21.17 32.71
CA SER A 544 -37.72 -21.12 32.12
C SER A 544 -37.98 -22.14 31.00
N LEU A 545 -36.98 -22.94 30.62
CA LEU A 545 -37.10 -24.05 29.66
C LEU A 545 -37.67 -25.31 30.32
#